data_AF-D8M4N0-F1
#
_entry.id   AF-D8M4N0-F1
#
_cell.length_a   1.000
_cell.length_b   1.000
_cell.length_c   1.000
_cell.angle_alpha   90.00
_cell.angle_beta   90.00
_cell.angle_gamma   90.00
#
_symmetry.space_group_name_H-M   'P 1'
#
loop_
_entity.id
_entity.type
_entity.pdbx_description
1 polymer ?
#
loop_
_entity_poly.entity_id
_entity_poly.type
_entity_poly.pdbx_seq_one_letter_code
_entity_poly.pdbx_strand_id
1 'polypeptide(L)'
;MHCSIKKHPTKSNTWIPSHTLPSFQSTGFYDWRLIDDASKHEVMKGRFVVLPKNTRNHNYYEIPSDLEIAHRQDSKTATSSTLSLVHSMLPSLKEKGVDVLSFAIPPAHSTQPLIQTDTEEIGLRMSSVDSSPLETNSENEGISLADSKASLLFPSDHYFFGTDAEFQSLYKELKRLDMDVMIPIIPNYSFNGEDVVYYYDMGVLKVHPGTDGKETQWENETLPNYRLKSTWDWYILQIISLIRKYQITYFYLQDCQSLPILLETDYSNVSGDAELLDLIHGKTVVANEECGYWNCDAALASGYSNPFLVKLTRKIAEIEPTCLLCGSAYWGRSQHILQCGVVPFCDDLLKSLCLLNGTDLNKSGFVERT
;
A
#
# COMPACT_ATOMS: atom_id res chain seq x y z
N MET A 1 14.52 16.41 -20.41
CA MET A 1 14.34 17.88 -20.37
C MET A 1 15.70 18.51 -20.11
N HIS A 2 16.12 19.51 -20.89
CA HIS A 2 17.37 20.24 -20.66
C HIS A 2 17.05 21.64 -20.15
N CYS A 3 17.60 22.02 -18.99
CA CYS A 3 17.44 23.33 -18.40
C CYS A 3 18.82 23.82 -17.92
N SER A 4 19.22 25.02 -18.33
CA SER A 4 20.43 25.65 -17.78
C SER A 4 20.14 26.10 -16.34
N ILE A 5 21.08 25.85 -15.42
CA ILE A 5 20.98 26.33 -14.04
C ILE A 5 21.98 27.46 -13.77
N LYS A 6 21.66 28.34 -12.85
CA LYS A 6 22.55 29.42 -12.39
C LYS A 6 22.68 29.39 -10.87
N LYS A 7 23.81 29.87 -10.36
CA LYS A 7 24.03 30.00 -8.92
C LYS A 7 23.09 31.06 -8.36
N HIS A 8 22.47 30.77 -7.22
CA HIS A 8 21.58 31.70 -6.55
C HIS A 8 22.37 32.94 -6.11
N PRO A 9 21.92 34.17 -6.43
CA PRO A 9 22.72 35.38 -6.26
C PRO A 9 23.10 35.67 -4.80
N THR A 10 22.29 35.20 -3.84
CA THR A 10 22.50 35.47 -2.40
C THR A 10 22.76 34.22 -1.56
N LYS A 11 22.70 33.02 -2.14
CA LYS A 11 22.90 31.76 -1.40
C LYS A 11 24.03 30.99 -2.07
N SER A 12 25.19 30.99 -1.42
CA SER A 12 26.45 30.47 -1.95
C SER A 12 26.41 29.00 -2.38
N ASN A 13 25.41 28.23 -1.94
CA ASN A 13 25.26 26.80 -2.24
C ASN A 13 23.89 26.42 -2.86
N THR A 14 23.13 27.39 -3.38
CA THR A 14 21.84 27.09 -4.01
C THR A 14 21.94 27.30 -5.52
N TRP A 15 21.43 26.34 -6.28
CA TRP A 15 21.31 26.44 -7.74
C TRP A 15 19.85 26.58 -8.11
N ILE A 16 19.56 27.44 -9.09
CA ILE A 16 18.20 27.66 -9.57
C ILE A 16 18.14 27.49 -11.09
N PRO A 17 17.05 26.93 -11.63
CA PRO A 17 16.76 26.95 -13.06
C PRO A 17 16.85 28.38 -13.63
N SER A 18 17.43 28.53 -14.82
CA SER A 18 17.51 29.83 -15.50
C SER A 18 16.15 30.32 -16.00
N HIS A 19 15.21 29.39 -16.18
CA HIS A 19 13.82 29.58 -16.55
C HIS A 19 12.95 28.62 -15.75
N THR A 20 11.65 28.92 -15.65
CA THR A 20 10.68 28.03 -15.02
C THR A 20 10.68 26.68 -15.72
N LEU A 21 10.79 25.60 -14.95
CA LEU A 21 10.67 24.25 -15.50
C LEU A 21 9.24 24.05 -16.02
N PRO A 22 9.05 23.49 -17.22
CA PRO A 22 7.73 23.11 -17.70
C PRO A 22 7.08 22.12 -16.73
N SER A 23 5.75 22.13 -16.69
CA SER A 23 4.98 21.16 -15.93
C SER A 23 5.31 19.74 -16.37
N PHE A 24 5.37 18.82 -15.40
CA PHE A 24 5.46 17.38 -15.68
C PHE A 24 4.21 16.92 -16.43
N GLN A 25 4.39 16.03 -17.42
CA GLN A 25 3.32 15.58 -18.29
C GLN A 25 2.41 14.55 -17.59
N SER A 26 2.99 13.70 -16.76
CA SER A 26 2.30 12.67 -15.99
C SER A 26 2.86 12.54 -14.58
N THR A 27 2.18 11.77 -13.74
CA THR A 27 2.75 11.27 -12.50
C THR A 27 3.91 10.30 -12.78
N GLY A 28 4.72 10.08 -11.75
CA GLY A 28 5.84 9.13 -11.80
C GLY A 28 7.19 9.73 -11.43
N PHE A 29 8.24 9.08 -11.91
CA PHE A 29 9.63 9.37 -11.53
C PHE A 29 10.39 10.01 -12.68
N TYR A 30 10.99 11.16 -12.42
CA TYR A 30 11.76 11.92 -13.39
C TYR A 30 13.18 12.11 -12.90
N ASP A 31 14.09 11.31 -13.47
CA ASP A 31 15.52 11.43 -13.18
C ASP A 31 16.08 12.70 -13.82
N TRP A 32 16.91 13.40 -13.06
CA TRP A 32 17.64 14.58 -13.52
C TRP A 32 19.11 14.43 -13.20
N ARG A 33 19.93 15.04 -14.06
CA ARG A 33 21.38 15.10 -13.92
C ARG A 33 21.82 16.53 -14.22
N LEU A 34 22.74 17.01 -13.41
CA LEU A 34 23.44 18.25 -13.62
C LEU A 34 24.79 17.93 -14.23
N ILE A 35 25.03 18.47 -15.43
CA ILE A 35 26.29 18.32 -16.15
C ILE A 35 26.97 19.68 -16.17
N ASP A 36 28.25 19.71 -15.81
CA ASP A 36 29.07 20.91 -16.00
C ASP A 36 29.39 21.06 -17.50
N ASP A 37 29.04 22.22 -18.06
CA ASP A 37 29.18 22.47 -19.50
C ASP A 37 30.64 22.48 -19.97
N ALA A 38 31.57 22.87 -19.09
CA ALA A 38 32.99 22.96 -19.41
C ALA A 38 33.68 21.59 -19.40
N SER A 39 33.51 20.83 -18.32
CA SER A 39 34.14 19.50 -18.16
C SER A 39 33.33 18.36 -18.76
N LYS A 40 32.07 18.57 -19.12
CA LYS A 40 31.08 17.54 -19.50
C LYS A 40 30.89 16.44 -18.44
N HIS A 41 31.34 16.66 -17.20
CA HIS A 41 31.17 15.71 -16.11
C HIS A 41 29.84 15.93 -15.38
N GLU A 42 29.27 14.84 -14.87
CA GLU A 42 28.12 14.87 -13.98
C GLU A 42 28.55 15.45 -12.61
N VAL A 43 27.93 16.56 -12.22
CA VAL A 43 28.16 17.24 -10.94
C VAL A 43 27.21 16.72 -9.88
N MET A 44 25.97 16.45 -10.27
CA MET A 44 24.91 16.03 -9.37
C MET A 44 23.83 15.27 -10.14
N LYS A 45 23.09 14.42 -9.45
CA LYS A 45 21.88 13.79 -9.98
C LYS A 45 20.83 13.69 -8.89
N GLY A 46 19.60 13.46 -9.31
CA GLY A 46 18.50 13.18 -8.41
C GLY A 46 17.26 12.76 -9.17
N ARG A 47 16.14 12.73 -8.46
CA ARG A 47 14.85 12.29 -8.97
C ARG A 47 13.76 13.21 -8.46
N PHE A 48 12.87 13.63 -9.34
CA PHE A 48 11.58 14.19 -8.95
C PHE A 48 10.56 13.06 -8.83
N VAL A 49 9.80 13.08 -7.75
CA VAL A 49 8.62 12.24 -7.56
C VAL A 49 7.40 13.11 -7.80
N VAL A 50 6.64 12.81 -8.85
CA VAL A 50 5.49 13.60 -9.28
C VAL A 50 4.22 12.86 -8.91
N LEU A 51 3.48 13.42 -7.97
CA LEU A 51 2.19 12.92 -7.49
C LEU A 51 1.04 13.45 -8.36
N PRO A 52 -0.16 12.83 -8.28
CA PRO A 52 -1.35 13.32 -8.97
C PRO A 52 -1.62 14.81 -8.74
N LYS A 53 -2.33 15.44 -9.69
CA LYS A 53 -2.77 16.82 -9.50
C LYS A 53 -3.72 16.88 -8.30
N ASN A 54 -3.73 18.02 -7.61
CA ASN A 54 -4.59 18.29 -6.45
C ASN A 54 -4.35 17.44 -5.20
N THR A 55 -3.31 16.59 -5.13
CA THR A 55 -2.99 15.81 -3.91
C THR A 55 -2.92 16.64 -2.62
N ARG A 56 -2.59 17.93 -2.71
CA ARG A 56 -2.51 18.84 -1.55
C ARG A 56 -3.85 19.39 -1.04
N ASN A 57 -4.91 19.24 -1.81
CA ASN A 57 -6.18 19.94 -1.57
C ASN A 57 -7.32 19.00 -1.15
N HIS A 58 -7.02 17.72 -0.95
CA HIS A 58 -8.03 16.74 -0.54
C HIS A 58 -8.42 16.91 0.93
N ASN A 59 -9.73 16.81 1.17
CA ASN A 59 -10.36 16.79 2.48
C ASN A 59 -10.91 15.38 2.72
N TYR A 60 -10.14 14.59 3.45
CA TYR A 60 -10.48 13.22 3.78
C TYR A 60 -11.49 13.16 4.93
N TYR A 61 -12.43 12.22 4.83
CA TYR A 61 -13.22 11.75 5.97
C TYR A 61 -13.00 10.26 6.14
N GLU A 62 -12.43 9.87 7.28
CA GLU A 62 -12.28 8.47 7.64
C GLU A 62 -13.57 7.92 8.26
N ILE A 63 -14.05 6.83 7.69
CA ILE A 63 -15.20 6.06 8.15
C ILE A 63 -14.65 5.05 9.18
N PRO A 64 -15.00 5.20 10.47
CA PRO A 64 -14.51 4.30 11.51
C PRO A 64 -14.89 2.84 11.21
N SER A 65 -14.00 1.91 11.52
CA SER A 65 -14.23 0.48 11.30
C SER A 65 -15.38 -0.07 12.16
N ASP A 66 -15.69 0.60 13.27
CA ASP A 66 -16.75 0.29 14.22
C ASP A 66 -18.00 1.17 14.03
N LEU A 67 -18.10 1.91 12.93
CA LEU A 67 -19.28 2.74 12.62
C LEU A 67 -20.58 1.93 12.73
N GLU A 68 -20.52 0.65 12.37
CA GLU A 68 -21.61 -0.31 12.51
C GLU A 68 -21.97 -0.62 13.98
N ILE A 69 -20.99 -0.71 14.89
CA ILE A 69 -21.21 -0.95 16.33
C ILE A 69 -21.92 0.25 16.97
N ALA A 70 -21.48 1.47 16.67
CA ALA A 70 -22.07 2.69 17.21
C ALA A 70 -23.52 2.89 16.72
N HIS A 71 -23.80 2.61 15.44
CA HIS A 71 -25.14 2.77 14.85
C HIS A 71 -26.11 1.61 15.14
N ARG A 72 -25.63 0.40 15.43
CA ARG A 72 -26.50 -0.74 15.82
C ARG A 72 -27.05 -0.64 17.25
N GLN A 73 -26.53 0.26 18.09
CA GLN A 73 -27.16 0.58 19.38
C GLN A 73 -28.52 1.29 19.21
N ASP A 74 -28.77 1.89 18.04
CA ASP A 74 -30.10 2.37 17.65
C ASP A 74 -30.88 1.23 16.97
N SER A 75 -32.01 0.85 17.58
CA SER A 75 -32.88 -0.22 17.10
C SER A 75 -33.48 0.04 15.71
N LYS A 76 -33.44 1.29 15.21
CA LYS A 76 -33.94 1.65 13.87
C LYS A 76 -32.96 1.38 12.73
N THR A 77 -31.65 1.38 13.01
CA THR A 77 -30.59 1.19 12.01
C THR A 77 -29.85 -0.13 12.15
N ALA A 78 -30.29 -0.98 13.10
CA ALA A 78 -29.64 -2.25 13.44
C ALA A 78 -29.52 -3.26 12.28
N THR A 79 -30.25 -3.07 11.18
CA THR A 79 -30.25 -3.95 10.00
C THR A 79 -29.56 -3.37 8.77
N SER A 80 -29.06 -2.13 8.83
CA SER A 80 -28.41 -1.47 7.69
C SER A 80 -26.94 -1.87 7.57
N SER A 81 -26.47 -2.07 6.32
CA SER A 81 -25.06 -2.29 6.02
C SER A 81 -24.24 -1.02 6.22
N THR A 82 -22.92 -1.17 6.43
CA THR A 82 -21.98 -0.03 6.48
C THR A 82 -22.08 0.82 5.21
N LEU A 83 -22.12 0.19 4.03
CA LEU A 83 -22.24 0.90 2.75
C LEU A 83 -23.55 1.71 2.66
N SER A 84 -24.67 1.15 3.10
CA SER A 84 -25.95 1.86 3.13
C SER A 84 -25.94 3.05 4.10
N LEU A 85 -25.32 2.89 5.27
CA LEU A 85 -25.15 3.98 6.23
C LEU A 85 -24.30 5.11 5.65
N VAL A 86 -23.15 4.78 5.07
CA VAL A 86 -22.27 5.76 4.41
C VAL A 86 -23.00 6.48 3.28
N HIS A 87 -23.79 5.76 2.48
CA HIS A 87 -24.60 6.35 1.42
C HIS A 87 -25.57 7.42 1.94
N SER A 88 -26.16 7.21 3.13
CA SER A 88 -27.06 8.19 3.76
C SER A 88 -26.33 9.44 4.27
N MET A 89 -25.03 9.34 4.57
CA MET A 89 -24.22 10.43 5.09
C MET A 89 -23.65 11.36 4.01
N LEU A 90 -23.59 10.90 2.75
CA LEU A 90 -22.95 11.63 1.65
C LEU A 90 -23.40 13.10 1.51
N PRO A 91 -24.69 13.45 1.59
CA PRO A 91 -25.10 14.85 1.46
C PRO A 91 -24.50 15.74 2.55
N SER A 92 -24.46 15.26 3.80
CA SER A 92 -23.88 16.01 4.92
C SER A 92 -22.35 16.11 4.81
N LEU A 93 -21.68 15.04 4.36
CA LEU A 93 -20.23 15.05 4.16
C LEU A 93 -19.84 16.03 3.03
N LYS A 94 -20.63 16.08 1.96
CA LYS A 94 -20.40 17.04 0.87
C LYS A 94 -20.58 18.48 1.33
N GLU A 95 -21.59 18.77 2.14
CA GLU A 95 -21.79 20.11 2.73
C GLU A 95 -20.59 20.55 3.57
N LYS A 96 -19.91 19.61 4.23
CA LYS A 96 -18.68 19.85 4.99
C LYS A 96 -17.42 19.97 4.12
N GLY A 97 -17.55 19.86 2.81
CA GLY A 97 -16.43 19.99 1.86
C GLY A 97 -15.52 18.76 1.78
N VAL A 98 -16.00 17.60 2.23
CA VAL A 98 -15.30 16.31 2.06
C VAL A 98 -15.30 15.94 0.58
N ASP A 99 -14.14 15.54 0.06
CA ASP A 99 -13.98 15.07 -1.32
C ASP A 99 -13.46 13.64 -1.41
N VAL A 100 -12.87 13.08 -0.35
CA VAL A 100 -12.43 11.67 -0.31
C VAL A 100 -12.93 10.98 0.95
N LEU A 101 -13.62 9.85 0.79
CA LEU A 101 -13.99 8.96 1.89
C LEU A 101 -12.96 7.85 2.05
N SER A 102 -12.35 7.73 3.22
CA SER A 102 -11.44 6.62 3.55
C SER A 102 -12.16 5.61 4.42
N PHE A 103 -12.08 4.32 4.10
CA PHE A 103 -12.56 3.27 4.99
C PHE A 103 -11.44 2.86 5.94
N ALA A 104 -11.64 3.02 7.25
CA ALA A 104 -10.73 2.47 8.25
C ALA A 104 -10.82 0.95 8.25
N ILE A 105 -9.68 0.29 8.48
CA ILE A 105 -9.63 -1.16 8.59
C ILE A 105 -9.87 -1.56 10.05
N PRO A 106 -10.68 -2.60 10.35
CA PRO A 106 -10.86 -3.09 11.72
C PRO A 106 -9.53 -3.44 12.40
N PRO A 107 -9.38 -3.18 13.72
CA PRO A 107 -8.16 -3.50 14.48
C PRO A 107 -7.74 -4.98 14.50
N ALA A 108 -8.68 -5.89 14.21
CA ALA A 108 -8.46 -7.33 14.08
C ALA A 108 -8.53 -7.70 12.59
N HIS A 109 -7.41 -7.69 11.86
CA HIS A 109 -7.47 -7.88 10.41
C HIS A 109 -7.77 -9.34 10.04
N SER A 110 -8.83 -9.57 9.24
CA SER A 110 -8.96 -10.64 8.23
C SER A 110 -10.02 -10.22 7.22
N THR A 111 -9.69 -9.29 6.33
CA THR A 111 -10.72 -8.65 5.50
C THR A 111 -10.14 -8.05 4.21
N GLN A 112 -9.85 -8.88 3.21
CA GLN A 112 -9.58 -8.41 1.84
C GLN A 112 -10.83 -8.43 0.95
N PRO A 113 -10.92 -7.57 -0.09
CA PRO A 113 -11.85 -7.76 -1.18
C PRO A 113 -11.54 -9.09 -1.88
N LEU A 114 -12.43 -10.08 -1.78
CA LEU A 114 -12.26 -11.34 -2.51
C LEU A 114 -12.56 -11.07 -4.00
N ILE A 115 -11.54 -10.73 -4.79
CA ILE A 115 -11.69 -10.61 -6.24
C ILE A 115 -11.16 -11.90 -6.87
N GLN A 116 -12.10 -12.78 -7.25
CA GLN A 116 -11.79 -13.89 -8.15
C GLN A 116 -11.29 -13.33 -9.48
N THR A 117 -10.03 -13.59 -9.80
CA THR A 117 -9.42 -13.22 -11.08
C THR A 117 -9.54 -14.41 -12.03
N ASP A 118 -10.30 -14.27 -13.12
CA ASP A 118 -10.16 -15.15 -14.29
C ASP A 118 -8.82 -14.84 -14.95
N THR A 119 -7.84 -15.73 -14.78
CA THR A 119 -6.47 -15.56 -15.29
C THR A 119 -6.34 -15.83 -16.79
N GLU A 120 -7.41 -16.16 -17.52
CA GLU A 120 -7.31 -16.60 -18.91
C GLU A 120 -7.35 -15.48 -19.97
N GLU A 121 -7.68 -14.23 -19.62
CA GLU A 121 -7.87 -13.16 -20.64
C GLU A 121 -6.91 -11.97 -20.55
N ILE A 122 -5.79 -12.08 -19.82
CA ILE A 122 -4.75 -11.04 -19.81
C ILE A 122 -3.72 -11.33 -20.90
N GLY A 123 -4.14 -11.19 -22.16
CA GLY A 123 -3.26 -11.21 -23.33
C GLY A 123 -2.35 -9.97 -23.39
N LEU A 124 -1.33 -9.91 -22.53
CA LEU A 124 -0.26 -8.91 -22.65
C LEU A 124 0.87 -9.45 -23.52
N ARG A 125 0.82 -9.13 -24.82
CA ARG A 125 2.01 -9.18 -25.69
C ARG A 125 2.99 -8.10 -25.22
N MET A 126 3.95 -8.50 -24.39
CA MET A 126 5.12 -7.70 -24.08
C MET A 126 6.14 -7.79 -25.21
N SER A 127 6.29 -6.76 -26.03
CA SER A 127 7.51 -6.57 -26.82
C SER A 127 8.54 -5.89 -25.92
N SER A 128 9.47 -6.70 -25.41
CA SER A 128 10.63 -6.32 -24.63
C SER A 128 11.62 -5.47 -25.43
N VAL A 129 12.10 -4.37 -24.85
CA VAL A 129 13.47 -3.90 -25.07
C VAL A 129 14.03 -3.42 -23.73
N ASP A 130 15.17 -4.00 -23.36
CA ASP A 130 16.11 -3.67 -22.27
C ASP A 130 15.93 -4.30 -20.86
N SER A 131 16.19 -5.62 -20.84
CA SER A 131 17.19 -6.39 -20.04
C SER A 131 17.26 -6.21 -18.50
N SER A 132 17.24 -7.29 -17.69
CA SER A 132 18.26 -8.36 -17.64
C SER A 132 17.76 -9.62 -16.84
N PRO A 133 18.51 -10.72 -16.68
CA PRO A 133 18.39 -11.94 -17.48
C PRO A 133 18.26 -13.19 -16.59
N LEU A 134 17.12 -13.89 -16.60
CA LEU A 134 16.98 -15.31 -16.23
C LEU A 134 15.49 -15.64 -16.39
N GLU A 135 15.08 -15.74 -17.65
CA GLU A 135 13.81 -16.35 -18.02
C GLU A 135 14.09 -17.80 -18.43
N THR A 136 13.49 -18.74 -17.71
CA THR A 136 13.20 -20.07 -18.23
C THR A 136 11.72 -20.34 -18.06
N ASN A 137 11.08 -20.64 -19.18
CA ASN A 137 9.66 -20.95 -19.32
C ASN A 137 9.27 -22.23 -18.58
N SER A 138 8.09 -22.22 -17.95
CA SER A 138 7.19 -23.38 -17.74
C SER A 138 5.82 -22.82 -17.35
N GLU A 139 4.86 -22.75 -18.28
CA GLU A 139 3.82 -23.76 -18.51
C GLU A 139 2.89 -24.00 -17.30
N ASN A 140 1.63 -23.57 -17.49
CA ASN A 140 0.37 -24.06 -16.94
C ASN A 140 0.40 -24.85 -15.63
N GLU A 141 -0.30 -24.34 -14.62
CA GLU A 141 -1.16 -25.16 -13.75
C GLU A 141 -2.29 -24.28 -13.17
N GLY A 142 -3.53 -24.69 -13.42
CA GLY A 142 -4.75 -23.96 -13.08
C GLY A 142 -5.29 -24.34 -11.71
N ILE A 143 -5.99 -23.40 -11.07
CA ILE A 143 -6.71 -23.64 -9.82
C ILE A 143 -8.13 -23.10 -9.95
N SER A 144 -9.08 -24.02 -9.78
CA SER A 144 -10.53 -23.84 -9.84
C SER A 144 -11.06 -23.15 -8.58
N LEU A 145 -12.04 -22.24 -8.72
CA LEU A 145 -12.74 -21.60 -7.61
C LEU A 145 -14.25 -21.66 -7.82
N ALA A 146 -14.89 -22.58 -7.07
CA ALA A 146 -16.34 -22.72 -6.97
C ALA A 146 -16.90 -22.00 -5.73
N ASP A 147 -18.14 -21.53 -5.90
CA ASP A 147 -19.13 -21.09 -4.90
C ASP A 147 -19.01 -19.69 -4.27
N SER A 148 -19.81 -18.79 -4.84
CA SER A 148 -19.93 -17.37 -4.55
C SER A 148 -21.15 -17.03 -3.67
N LYS A 149 -20.86 -16.64 -2.41
CA LYS A 149 -21.72 -15.79 -1.55
C LYS A 149 -20.87 -14.80 -0.71
N ALA A 150 -19.72 -14.37 -1.22
CA ALA A 150 -18.80 -13.51 -0.46
C ALA A 150 -19.12 -12.01 -0.63
N SER A 151 -19.24 -11.31 0.50
CA SER A 151 -19.26 -9.84 0.59
C SER A 151 -17.93 -9.28 0.07
N LEU A 152 -18.00 -8.23 -0.73
CA LEU A 152 -16.92 -7.79 -1.61
C LEU A 152 -15.92 -6.84 -0.95
N LEU A 153 -16.22 -6.38 0.26
CA LEU A 153 -15.38 -5.52 1.05
C LEU A 153 -15.51 -6.02 2.48
N PHE A 154 -14.44 -6.63 2.98
CA PHE A 154 -14.30 -7.01 4.38
C PHE A 154 -15.31 -8.07 4.89
N PRO A 155 -15.24 -9.33 4.41
CA PRO A 155 -16.01 -10.41 5.01
C PRO A 155 -15.46 -10.66 6.42
N SER A 156 -16.21 -10.27 7.44
CA SER A 156 -16.01 -10.78 8.79
C SER A 156 -17.34 -11.32 9.31
N ASP A 157 -17.28 -12.33 10.16
CA ASP A 157 -18.46 -12.92 10.80
C ASP A 157 -19.19 -11.93 11.74
N HIS A 158 -18.64 -10.73 11.95
CA HIS A 158 -19.13 -9.74 12.89
C HIS A 158 -19.65 -8.43 12.26
N TYR A 159 -19.30 -8.14 10.99
CA TYR A 159 -19.63 -6.88 10.32
C TYR A 159 -20.39 -7.10 9.01
N PHE A 160 -21.58 -6.52 8.86
CA PHE A 160 -22.33 -6.55 7.59
C PHE A 160 -21.94 -5.31 6.76
N PHE A 161 -20.80 -5.40 6.10
CA PHE A 161 -20.26 -4.26 5.34
C PHE A 161 -21.16 -3.87 4.16
N GLY A 162 -21.70 -4.86 3.45
CA GLY A 162 -22.65 -4.71 2.34
C GLY A 162 -22.31 -5.57 1.13
N THR A 163 -23.02 -5.35 0.03
CA THR A 163 -22.96 -6.11 -1.23
C THR A 163 -22.28 -5.33 -2.36
N ASP A 164 -21.89 -6.01 -3.44
CA ASP A 164 -21.35 -5.35 -4.65
C ASP A 164 -22.30 -4.29 -5.20
N ALA A 165 -23.60 -4.60 -5.24
CA ALA A 165 -24.61 -3.71 -5.76
C ALA A 165 -24.72 -2.42 -4.92
N GLU A 166 -24.62 -2.55 -3.58
CA GLU A 166 -24.56 -1.40 -2.69
C GLU A 166 -23.30 -0.57 -2.93
N PHE A 167 -22.14 -1.22 -3.13
CA PHE A 167 -20.89 -0.50 -3.41
C PHE A 167 -20.95 0.25 -4.75
N GLN A 168 -21.44 -0.39 -5.81
CA GLN A 168 -21.63 0.25 -7.13
C GLN A 168 -22.59 1.43 -7.05
N SER A 169 -23.67 1.30 -6.27
CA SER A 169 -24.60 2.39 -6.01
C SER A 169 -23.92 3.56 -5.29
N LEU A 170 -23.20 3.26 -4.20
CA LEU A 170 -22.43 4.26 -3.44
C LEU A 170 -21.42 4.97 -4.33
N TYR A 171 -20.65 4.22 -5.11
CA TYR A 171 -19.62 4.76 -5.98
C TYR A 171 -20.19 5.68 -7.06
N LYS A 172 -21.32 5.29 -7.68
CA LYS A 172 -22.02 6.15 -8.64
C LYS A 172 -22.46 7.47 -8.01
N GLU A 173 -22.95 7.43 -6.77
CA GLU A 173 -23.36 8.62 -6.04
C GLU A 173 -22.18 9.51 -5.65
N LEU A 174 -21.06 8.91 -5.23
CA LEU A 174 -19.80 9.65 -4.98
C LEU A 174 -19.35 10.43 -6.22
N LYS A 175 -19.35 9.79 -7.39
CA LYS A 175 -19.01 10.47 -8.65
C LYS A 175 -19.97 11.58 -9.02
N ARG A 176 -21.28 11.40 -8.76
CA ARG A 176 -22.28 12.47 -8.95
C ARG A 176 -22.00 13.67 -8.06
N LEU A 177 -21.45 13.45 -6.87
CA LEU A 177 -21.12 14.47 -5.89
C LEU A 177 -19.70 15.02 -6.04
N ASP A 178 -18.93 14.63 -7.06
CA ASP A 178 -17.51 14.98 -7.19
C ASP A 178 -16.75 14.62 -5.90
N MET A 179 -16.92 13.37 -5.48
CA MET A 179 -16.26 12.74 -4.35
C MET A 179 -15.65 11.41 -4.80
N ASP A 180 -14.66 10.95 -4.05
CA ASP A 180 -13.91 9.72 -4.28
C ASP A 180 -13.90 8.83 -3.04
N VAL A 181 -13.49 7.58 -3.24
CA VAL A 181 -13.29 6.60 -2.17
C VAL A 181 -11.84 6.13 -2.16
N MET A 182 -11.24 6.15 -0.98
CA MET A 182 -9.94 5.56 -0.68
C MET A 182 -10.14 4.18 -0.07
N ILE A 183 -9.61 3.17 -0.77
CA ILE A 183 -9.72 1.77 -0.34
C ILE A 183 -8.42 1.34 0.33
N PRO A 184 -8.47 0.80 1.56
CA PRO A 184 -7.31 0.21 2.18
C PRO A 184 -6.91 -1.10 1.50
N ILE A 185 -5.60 -1.32 1.37
CA ILE A 185 -4.98 -2.54 0.83
C ILE A 185 -4.14 -3.16 1.94
N ILE A 186 -4.52 -4.38 2.34
CA ILE A 186 -3.88 -5.13 3.42
C ILE A 186 -2.75 -6.00 2.83
N PRO A 187 -1.55 -6.02 3.45
CA PRO A 187 -0.42 -6.82 2.98
C PRO A 187 -0.58 -8.33 3.18
N ASN A 188 -1.40 -8.76 4.15
CA ASN A 188 -1.56 -10.17 4.49
C ASN A 188 -2.70 -10.85 3.72
N TYR A 189 -2.66 -12.19 3.64
CA TYR A 189 -3.78 -12.99 3.14
C TYR A 189 -4.83 -13.20 4.23
N SER A 190 -6.11 -13.14 3.86
CA SER A 190 -7.20 -13.42 4.80
C SER A 190 -7.33 -14.91 5.17
N PHE A 191 -6.93 -15.85 4.30
CA PHE A 191 -6.87 -17.29 4.60
C PHE A 191 -5.84 -17.99 3.69
N ASN A 192 -5.25 -19.11 4.19
CA ASN A 192 -4.25 -19.98 3.55
C ASN A 192 -3.96 -19.69 2.06
N GLY A 193 -2.96 -18.83 1.81
CA GLY A 193 -2.38 -18.69 0.48
C GLY A 193 -1.37 -19.79 0.18
N GLU A 194 -1.09 -20.03 -1.10
CA GLU A 194 -0.09 -21.04 -1.53
C GLU A 194 1.34 -20.59 -1.25
N ASP A 195 1.59 -19.28 -1.36
CA ASP A 195 2.89 -18.64 -1.16
C ASP A 195 2.99 -17.95 0.22
N VAL A 196 2.94 -18.73 1.30
CA VAL A 196 3.05 -18.23 2.69
C VAL A 196 4.38 -18.59 3.35
N VAL A 197 4.73 -17.85 4.41
CA VAL A 197 5.88 -18.18 5.26
C VAL A 197 5.47 -18.95 6.51
N TYR A 198 6.41 -19.70 7.05
CA TYR A 198 6.24 -20.58 8.21
C TYR A 198 7.21 -20.18 9.32
N TYR A 199 6.89 -20.55 10.56
CA TYR A 199 7.78 -20.39 11.71
C TYR A 199 7.68 -21.59 12.65
N TYR A 200 8.69 -21.78 13.48
CA TYR A 200 8.67 -22.79 14.53
C TYR A 200 8.13 -22.22 15.83
N ASP A 201 7.02 -22.76 16.31
CA ASP A 201 6.50 -22.52 17.65
C ASP A 201 6.71 -23.76 18.52
N MET A 202 7.56 -23.65 19.55
CA MET A 202 7.92 -24.78 20.43
C MET A 202 8.34 -26.05 19.67
N GLY A 203 9.05 -25.89 18.54
CA GLY A 203 9.52 -26.99 17.70
C GLY A 203 8.49 -27.53 16.70
N VAL A 204 7.31 -26.94 16.62
CA VAL A 204 6.27 -27.30 15.64
C VAL A 204 6.23 -26.24 14.53
N LEU A 205 6.36 -26.67 13.28
CA LEU A 205 6.24 -25.80 12.12
C LEU A 205 4.78 -25.37 11.93
N LYS A 206 4.53 -24.06 11.89
CA LYS A 206 3.22 -23.45 11.70
C LYS A 206 3.28 -22.37 10.62
N VAL A 207 2.15 -22.12 9.97
CA VAL A 207 2.00 -20.95 9.08
C VAL A 207 2.13 -19.69 9.93
N HIS A 208 2.92 -18.72 9.46
CA HIS A 208 3.09 -17.46 10.18
C HIS A 208 1.80 -16.61 10.10
N PRO A 209 1.29 -16.10 11.24
CA PRO A 209 0.14 -15.21 11.24
C PRO A 209 0.43 -13.93 10.44
N GLY A 210 -0.60 -13.20 10.01
CA GLY A 210 -0.40 -11.86 9.44
C GLY A 210 0.36 -10.97 10.42
N THR A 211 1.16 -10.01 9.95
CA THR A 211 1.91 -9.12 10.84
C THR A 211 2.17 -7.76 10.22
N ASP A 212 2.40 -6.75 11.06
CA ASP A 212 2.94 -5.44 10.65
C ASP A 212 4.45 -5.47 10.43
N GLY A 213 5.07 -6.65 10.56
CA GLY A 213 6.50 -6.91 10.42
C GLY A 213 7.30 -6.74 11.70
N LYS A 214 6.72 -6.29 12.82
CA LYS A 214 7.49 -6.04 14.05
C LYS A 214 6.75 -6.27 15.36
N GLU A 215 5.62 -5.61 15.57
CA GLU A 215 4.98 -5.52 16.89
C GLU A 215 3.68 -6.31 16.97
N THR A 216 2.92 -6.35 15.87
CA THR A 216 1.55 -6.86 15.87
C THR A 216 1.43 -8.10 14.99
N GLN A 217 0.67 -9.08 15.46
CA GLN A 217 0.29 -10.27 14.71
C GLN A 217 -1.22 -10.46 14.71
N TRP A 218 -1.75 -11.00 13.61
CA TRP A 218 -3.17 -11.30 13.41
C TRP A 218 -3.33 -12.78 13.07
N GLU A 219 -3.82 -13.56 14.04
CA GLU A 219 -3.97 -15.03 13.95
C GLU A 219 -4.98 -15.48 12.88
N ASN A 220 -5.87 -14.58 12.48
CA ASN A 220 -6.86 -14.79 11.43
C ASN A 220 -6.34 -14.39 10.03
N GLU A 221 -5.06 -14.04 9.91
CA GLU A 221 -4.39 -13.78 8.65
C GLU A 221 -3.16 -14.66 8.48
N THR A 222 -2.65 -14.73 7.26
CA THR A 222 -1.38 -15.42 6.97
C THR A 222 -0.45 -14.49 6.21
N LEU A 223 0.84 -14.52 6.57
CA LEU A 223 1.86 -13.66 5.96
C LEU A 223 2.31 -14.25 4.59
N PRO A 224 2.12 -13.52 3.48
CA PRO A 224 2.62 -13.92 2.17
C PRO A 224 4.15 -13.91 2.12
N ASN A 225 4.73 -14.77 1.30
CA ASN A 225 6.18 -14.80 1.09
C ASN A 225 6.63 -13.71 0.11
N TYR A 226 6.84 -12.50 0.62
CA TYR A 226 7.32 -11.37 -0.15
C TYR A 226 8.74 -11.52 -0.74
N ARG A 227 9.45 -12.62 -0.53
CA ARG A 227 10.67 -12.92 -1.32
C ARG A 227 10.32 -13.39 -2.73
N LEU A 228 9.11 -13.88 -2.95
CA LEU A 228 8.64 -14.38 -4.23
C LEU A 228 8.09 -13.25 -5.10
N LYS A 229 8.44 -13.30 -6.39
CA LYS A 229 7.91 -12.36 -7.40
C LYS A 229 6.40 -12.50 -7.55
N SER A 230 5.86 -13.72 -7.43
CA SER A 230 4.42 -14.01 -7.48
C SER A 230 3.65 -13.19 -6.45
N THR A 231 4.13 -13.10 -5.22
CA THR A 231 3.53 -12.28 -4.15
C THR A 231 3.51 -10.80 -4.50
N TRP A 232 4.59 -10.27 -5.12
CA TRP A 232 4.62 -8.87 -5.55
C TRP A 232 3.60 -8.61 -6.65
N ASP A 233 3.52 -9.51 -7.62
CA ASP A 233 2.60 -9.39 -8.74
C ASP A 233 1.15 -9.53 -8.27
N TRP A 234 0.86 -10.46 -7.37
CA TRP A 234 -0.45 -10.59 -6.72
C TRP A 234 -0.88 -9.29 -6.04
N TYR A 235 -0.01 -8.69 -5.21
CA TYR A 235 -0.35 -7.46 -4.48
C TYR A 235 -0.66 -6.29 -5.43
N ILE A 236 0.16 -6.15 -6.50
CA ILE A 236 -0.06 -5.14 -7.53
C ILE A 236 -1.37 -5.42 -8.30
N LEU A 237 -1.66 -6.68 -8.62
CA LEU A 237 -2.87 -7.09 -9.35
C LEU A 237 -4.15 -6.82 -8.55
N GLN A 238 -4.12 -6.93 -7.22
CA GLN A 238 -5.26 -6.55 -6.38
C GLN A 238 -5.67 -5.10 -6.65
N ILE A 239 -4.72 -4.17 -6.63
CA ILE A 239 -4.97 -2.74 -6.88
C ILE A 239 -5.44 -2.51 -8.32
N ILE A 240 -4.79 -3.15 -9.30
CA ILE A 240 -5.17 -3.05 -10.71
C ILE A 240 -6.61 -3.52 -10.95
N SER A 241 -7.02 -4.59 -10.27
CA SER A 241 -8.38 -5.12 -10.39
C SER A 241 -9.42 -4.13 -9.88
N LEU A 242 -9.14 -3.44 -8.77
CA LEU A 242 -9.99 -2.40 -8.20
C LEU A 242 -10.07 -1.18 -9.13
N ILE A 243 -8.95 -0.76 -9.72
CA ILE A 243 -8.92 0.29 -10.74
C ILE A 243 -9.79 -0.10 -11.93
N ARG A 244 -9.61 -1.30 -12.49
CA ARG A 244 -10.33 -1.69 -13.72
C ARG A 244 -11.81 -1.94 -13.49
N LYS A 245 -12.17 -2.61 -12.40
CA LYS A 245 -13.55 -3.02 -12.10
C LYS A 245 -14.39 -1.86 -11.58
N TYR A 246 -13.81 -1.02 -10.73
CA TYR A 246 -14.54 0.02 -10.00
C TYR A 246 -14.06 1.43 -10.31
N GLN A 247 -13.02 1.63 -11.13
CA GLN A 247 -12.44 2.94 -11.44
C GLN A 247 -11.89 3.68 -10.20
N ILE A 248 -11.57 2.95 -9.14
CA ILE A 248 -11.04 3.51 -7.90
C ILE A 248 -9.61 3.97 -8.13
N THR A 249 -9.30 5.20 -7.73
CA THR A 249 -8.00 5.84 -7.93
C THR A 249 -7.32 6.25 -6.63
N TYR A 250 -7.87 5.91 -5.47
CA TYR A 250 -7.28 6.24 -4.18
C TYR A 250 -7.12 4.98 -3.36
N PHE A 251 -5.90 4.72 -2.90
CA PHE A 251 -5.59 3.54 -2.12
C PHE A 251 -4.77 3.90 -0.90
N TYR A 252 -5.06 3.22 0.21
CA TYR A 252 -4.30 3.31 1.45
C TYR A 252 -3.54 2.01 1.67
N LEU A 253 -2.22 2.04 1.55
CA LEU A 253 -1.36 0.88 1.78
C LEU A 253 -1.20 0.68 3.29
N GLN A 254 -1.81 -0.37 3.82
CA GLN A 254 -1.64 -0.77 5.22
C GLN A 254 -0.22 -1.32 5.42
N ASP A 255 0.34 -1.05 6.60
CA ASP A 255 1.72 -1.36 6.98
C ASP A 255 2.76 -1.00 5.91
N CYS A 256 2.58 0.16 5.27
CA CYS A 256 3.45 0.59 4.18
C CYS A 256 4.88 0.82 4.64
N GLN A 257 5.07 1.13 5.93
CA GLN A 257 6.38 1.19 6.57
C GLN A 257 7.13 -0.13 6.56
N SER A 258 6.46 -1.26 6.37
CA SER A 258 7.02 -2.60 6.43
C SER A 258 6.98 -3.29 5.07
N LEU A 259 6.20 -2.79 4.11
CA LEU A 259 6.15 -3.34 2.75
C LEU A 259 7.51 -3.23 2.03
N PRO A 260 8.00 -4.29 1.36
CA PRO A 260 7.50 -5.66 1.43
C PRO A 260 7.88 -6.29 2.78
N ILE A 261 6.95 -7.00 3.42
CA ILE A 261 7.18 -7.54 4.78
C ILE A 261 8.08 -8.76 4.68
N LEU A 262 9.35 -8.58 5.03
CA LEU A 262 10.38 -9.63 4.98
C LEU A 262 10.83 -9.93 6.40
N LEU A 263 10.71 -11.19 6.82
CA LEU A 263 11.19 -11.65 8.12
C LEU A 263 12.48 -12.46 7.98
N GLU A 264 13.36 -12.39 8.98
CA GLU A 264 14.66 -13.05 8.99
C GLU A 264 14.51 -14.55 8.73
N THR A 265 15.34 -15.11 7.86
CA THR A 265 15.26 -16.53 7.53
C THR A 265 15.73 -17.37 8.72
N ASP A 266 14.99 -18.44 9.06
CA ASP A 266 15.42 -19.37 10.10
C ASP A 266 16.36 -20.43 9.53
N TYR A 267 17.64 -20.38 9.94
CA TYR A 267 18.69 -21.29 9.52
C TYR A 267 18.82 -22.55 10.41
N SER A 268 18.08 -22.62 11.52
CA SER A 268 18.33 -23.61 12.59
C SER A 268 17.98 -25.05 12.22
N ASN A 269 17.12 -25.25 11.22
CA ASN A 269 16.57 -26.57 10.86
C ASN A 269 16.89 -27.00 9.41
N VAL A 270 18.05 -26.59 8.86
CA VAL A 270 18.49 -26.98 7.50
C VAL A 270 19.38 -28.23 7.56
N SER A 271 18.95 -29.30 6.91
CA SER A 271 19.56 -30.62 6.90
C SER A 271 19.71 -31.26 5.50
N GLY A 272 19.19 -30.66 4.42
CA GLY A 272 19.36 -31.17 3.04
C GLY A 272 19.18 -30.16 1.90
N ASP A 273 19.45 -30.59 0.66
CA ASP A 273 19.47 -29.73 -0.53
C ASP A 273 18.10 -29.12 -0.90
N ALA A 274 17.00 -29.86 -0.71
CA ALA A 274 15.65 -29.34 -0.92
C ALA A 274 15.30 -28.21 0.07
N GLU A 275 15.87 -28.27 1.27
CA GLU A 275 15.70 -27.26 2.32
C GLU A 275 16.55 -26.01 2.02
N LEU A 276 17.58 -26.12 1.17
CA LEU A 276 18.38 -24.98 0.72
C LEU A 276 17.60 -24.04 -0.21
N LEU A 277 16.73 -24.57 -1.09
CA LEU A 277 15.88 -23.73 -1.94
C LEU A 277 14.82 -23.01 -1.10
N ASP A 278 14.18 -23.72 -0.17
CA ASP A 278 13.22 -23.16 0.78
C ASP A 278 13.89 -22.10 1.69
N LEU A 279 15.17 -22.28 2.00
CA LEU A 279 15.99 -21.29 2.72
C LEU A 279 16.25 -20.02 1.91
N ILE A 280 16.63 -20.16 0.63
CA ILE A 280 16.86 -19.01 -0.27
C ILE A 280 15.55 -18.22 -0.46
N HIS A 281 14.44 -18.92 -0.60
CA HIS A 281 13.11 -18.30 -0.67
C HIS A 281 12.59 -17.83 0.69
N GLY A 282 13.33 -18.03 1.78
CA GLY A 282 12.95 -17.63 3.14
C GLY A 282 11.56 -18.13 3.54
N LYS A 283 11.25 -19.38 3.21
CA LYS A 283 9.95 -20.02 3.49
C LYS A 283 9.75 -20.26 4.97
N THR A 284 10.83 -20.51 5.72
CA THR A 284 10.81 -20.57 7.19
C THR A 284 11.55 -19.37 7.75
N VAL A 285 10.92 -18.67 8.70
CA VAL A 285 11.39 -17.39 9.23
C VAL A 285 11.39 -17.39 10.76
N VAL A 286 12.20 -16.50 11.33
CA VAL A 286 12.14 -16.13 12.74
C VAL A 286 10.98 -15.15 12.93
N ALA A 287 10.07 -15.47 13.85
CA ALA A 287 8.85 -14.68 14.05
C ALA A 287 9.16 -13.23 14.46
N ASN A 288 8.54 -12.27 13.77
CA ASN A 288 8.64 -10.82 14.02
C ASN A 288 10.05 -10.20 14.02
N GLU A 289 11.05 -10.90 13.48
CA GLU A 289 12.37 -10.33 13.25
C GLU A 289 12.42 -9.74 11.84
N GLU A 290 12.09 -8.45 11.72
CA GLU A 290 12.11 -7.76 10.43
C GLU A 290 13.51 -7.81 9.79
N CYS A 291 13.55 -8.23 8.54
CA CYS A 291 14.75 -8.22 7.72
C CYS A 291 14.48 -7.50 6.38
N GLY A 292 15.51 -7.37 5.55
CA GLY A 292 15.34 -6.86 4.19
C GLY A 292 15.56 -5.36 4.07
N TYR A 293 14.83 -4.72 3.16
CA TYR A 293 15.17 -3.38 2.66
C TYR A 293 15.27 -2.35 3.80
N TRP A 294 14.35 -2.35 4.74
CA TRP A 294 14.31 -1.31 5.78
C TRP A 294 15.45 -1.37 6.80
N ASN A 295 16.12 -2.53 6.90
CA ASN A 295 17.21 -2.77 7.85
C ASN A 295 18.58 -2.90 7.15
N CYS A 296 18.66 -2.66 5.84
CA CYS A 296 19.92 -2.76 5.09
C CYS A 296 20.57 -1.39 4.82
N ASP A 297 21.88 -1.40 4.55
CA ASP A 297 22.67 -0.20 4.24
C ASP A 297 22.12 0.58 3.03
N ALA A 298 21.43 -0.10 2.11
CA ALA A 298 20.83 0.56 0.96
C ALA A 298 19.75 1.56 1.38
N ALA A 299 18.92 1.23 2.38
CA ALA A 299 17.96 2.15 2.97
C ALA A 299 18.66 3.12 3.94
N LEU A 300 19.44 2.61 4.89
CA LEU A 300 19.93 3.39 6.03
C LEU A 300 21.06 4.37 5.68
N ALA A 301 22.01 3.95 4.84
CA ALA A 301 23.21 4.74 4.55
C ALA A 301 23.18 5.37 3.16
N SER A 302 22.57 4.69 2.19
CA SER A 302 22.63 5.09 0.78
C SER A 302 21.38 5.80 0.27
N GLY A 303 20.28 5.77 1.03
CA GLY A 303 19.02 6.43 0.65
C GLY A 303 18.42 5.91 -0.66
N TYR A 304 18.70 4.67 -1.05
CA TYR A 304 18.02 4.04 -2.19
C TYR A 304 16.55 3.88 -1.87
N SER A 305 15.66 4.11 -2.83
CA SER A 305 14.22 3.90 -2.65
C SER A 305 13.86 2.41 -2.54
N ASN A 306 12.78 2.10 -1.81
CA ASN A 306 12.26 0.75 -1.66
C ASN A 306 11.88 0.16 -3.03
N PRO A 307 12.49 -0.95 -3.47
CA PRO A 307 12.30 -1.47 -4.81
C PRO A 307 10.87 -1.97 -5.06
N PHE A 308 10.21 -2.53 -4.05
CA PHE A 308 8.83 -2.99 -4.17
C PHE A 308 7.87 -1.82 -4.33
N LEU A 309 7.96 -0.81 -3.45
CA LEU A 309 7.09 0.37 -3.53
C LEU A 309 7.30 1.15 -4.84
N VAL A 310 8.54 1.24 -5.33
CA VAL A 310 8.83 1.84 -6.64
C VAL A 310 8.23 1.01 -7.78
N LYS A 311 8.32 -0.33 -7.74
CA LYS A 311 7.67 -1.19 -8.74
C LYS A 311 6.16 -0.98 -8.73
N LEU A 312 5.55 -1.00 -7.55
CA LEU A 312 4.13 -0.77 -7.33
C LEU A 312 3.69 0.57 -7.92
N THR A 313 4.27 1.68 -7.48
CA THR A 313 3.88 3.03 -7.94
C THR A 313 4.07 3.23 -9.44
N ARG A 314 5.16 2.71 -10.02
CA ARG A 314 5.37 2.76 -11.48
C ARG A 314 4.28 1.99 -12.22
N LYS A 315 3.99 0.76 -11.79
CA LYS A 315 2.98 -0.09 -12.43
C LYS A 315 1.59 0.51 -12.34
N ILE A 316 1.24 1.09 -11.19
CA ILE A 316 -0.04 1.79 -11.02
C ILE A 316 -0.10 3.05 -11.87
N ALA A 317 0.95 3.89 -11.90
CA ALA A 317 0.98 5.11 -12.72
C ALA A 317 0.96 4.82 -14.23
N GLU A 318 1.53 3.69 -14.68
CA GLU A 318 1.44 3.22 -16.08
C GLU A 318 0.00 2.87 -16.48
N ILE A 319 -0.83 2.42 -15.53
CA ILE A 319 -2.21 1.97 -15.76
C ILE A 319 -3.20 3.11 -15.57
N GLU A 320 -3.05 3.87 -14.49
CA GLU A 320 -3.91 4.99 -14.12
C GLU A 320 -3.05 6.11 -13.50
N PRO A 321 -2.60 7.10 -14.31
CA PRO A 321 -1.74 8.18 -13.85
C PRO A 321 -2.36 9.06 -12.76
N THR A 322 -3.69 9.08 -12.63
CA THR A 322 -4.38 9.88 -11.59
C THR A 322 -4.42 9.20 -10.23
N CYS A 323 -3.96 7.95 -10.15
CA CYS A 323 -4.02 7.16 -8.93
C CYS A 323 -3.12 7.72 -7.82
N LEU A 324 -3.70 7.93 -6.64
CA LEU A 324 -3.02 8.36 -5.42
C LEU A 324 -2.84 7.17 -4.48
N LEU A 325 -1.59 6.83 -4.20
CA LEU A 325 -1.22 5.88 -3.17
C LEU A 325 -0.84 6.65 -1.91
N CYS A 326 -1.61 6.46 -0.85
CA CYS A 326 -1.24 6.84 0.52
C CYS A 326 -0.81 5.59 1.27
N GLY A 327 -0.05 5.73 2.36
CA GLY A 327 0.33 4.56 3.15
C GLY A 327 0.75 4.93 4.56
N SER A 328 0.48 4.01 5.50
CA SER A 328 0.92 4.15 6.89
C SER A 328 2.44 4.33 6.97
N ALA A 329 2.86 5.30 7.78
CA ALA A 329 4.27 5.64 7.91
C ALA A 329 4.65 5.77 9.39
N TYR A 330 5.18 4.67 9.94
CA TYR A 330 5.72 4.63 11.31
C TYR A 330 7.25 4.52 11.32
N TRP A 331 7.82 4.55 12.54
CA TRP A 331 9.24 4.31 12.81
C TRP A 331 10.21 5.22 12.03
N GLY A 332 9.80 6.46 11.73
CA GLY A 332 10.62 7.45 11.02
C GLY A 332 10.83 7.16 9.53
N ARG A 333 10.03 6.26 8.92
CA ARG A 333 10.20 5.83 7.52
C ARG A 333 9.51 6.73 6.49
N SER A 334 8.80 7.78 6.92
CA SER A 334 7.95 8.63 6.06
C SER A 334 8.67 9.25 4.86
N GLN A 335 9.92 9.72 5.05
CA GLN A 335 10.70 10.29 3.95
C GLN A 335 11.09 9.23 2.90
N HIS A 336 11.45 8.03 3.35
CA HIS A 336 11.78 6.91 2.46
C HIS A 336 10.55 6.42 1.69
N ILE A 337 9.38 6.36 2.35
CA ILE A 337 8.09 6.05 1.70
C ILE A 337 7.76 7.10 0.63
N LEU A 338 7.91 8.39 0.95
CA LEU A 338 7.68 9.49 0.01
C LEU A 338 8.57 9.41 -1.24
N GLN A 339 9.85 9.04 -1.07
CA GLN A 339 10.77 8.82 -2.19
C GLN A 339 10.32 7.71 -3.14
N CYS A 340 9.47 6.80 -2.66
CA CYS A 340 8.93 5.70 -3.45
C CYS A 340 7.63 6.05 -4.19
N GLY A 341 7.16 7.30 -4.12
CA GLY A 341 5.92 7.73 -4.79
C GLY A 341 4.63 7.49 -4.00
N VAL A 342 4.74 7.14 -2.72
CA VAL A 342 3.59 6.95 -1.82
C VAL A 342 3.52 8.13 -0.86
N VAL A 343 2.33 8.72 -0.68
CA VAL A 343 2.12 9.80 0.29
C VAL A 343 2.07 9.19 1.69
N PRO A 344 3.03 9.50 2.58
CA PRO A 344 3.01 8.96 3.92
C PRO A 344 1.87 9.58 4.71
N PHE A 345 1.03 8.72 5.29
CA PHE A 345 0.09 9.08 6.32
C PHE A 345 0.80 8.93 7.66
N CYS A 346 1.21 10.07 8.23
CA CYS A 346 1.92 10.13 9.49
C CYS A 346 0.97 10.48 10.62
N ASP A 347 0.76 9.55 11.53
CA ASP A 347 0.13 9.87 12.82
C ASP A 347 0.99 10.81 13.66
N ASP A 348 2.28 11.00 13.34
CA ASP A 348 3.20 11.81 14.14
C ASP A 348 2.71 13.24 14.37
N LEU A 349 1.96 13.84 13.43
CA LEU A 349 1.34 15.15 13.64
C LEU A 349 0.21 15.07 14.66
N LEU A 350 -0.67 14.08 14.52
CA LEU A 350 -1.77 13.82 15.45
C LEU A 350 -1.25 13.45 16.84
N LYS A 351 -0.25 12.56 16.93
CA LYS A 351 0.48 12.23 18.16
C LYS A 351 1.14 13.45 18.78
N SER A 352 1.80 14.30 17.97
CA SER A 352 2.39 15.55 18.47
C SER A 352 1.32 16.50 19.03
N LEU A 353 0.17 16.62 18.35
CA LEU A 353 -0.96 17.43 18.81
C LEU A 353 -1.63 16.85 20.07
N CYS A 354 -1.76 15.52 20.16
CA CYS A 354 -2.25 14.82 21.35
C CYS A 354 -1.30 15.03 22.52
N LEU A 355 0.01 14.84 22.32
CA LEU A 355 1.04 15.04 23.35
C LEU A 355 1.07 16.47 23.86
N LEU A 356 0.95 17.46 22.96
CA LEU A 356 0.81 18.87 23.33
C LEU A 356 -0.43 19.16 24.19
N ASN A 357 -1.45 18.30 24.10
CA ASN A 357 -2.69 18.39 24.87
C ASN A 357 -2.75 17.44 26.07
N GLY A 358 -1.64 16.79 26.45
CA GLY A 358 -1.59 15.88 27.61
C GLY A 358 -2.33 14.56 27.39
N THR A 359 -2.41 14.12 26.13
CA THR A 359 -3.01 12.84 25.77
C THR A 359 -2.06 12.07 24.85
N ASP A 360 -2.00 10.75 24.96
CA ASP A 360 -1.26 9.92 24.02
C ASP A 360 -2.22 9.31 22.99
N LEU A 361 -1.79 9.20 21.73
CA LEU A 361 -2.57 8.55 20.66
C LEU A 361 -1.86 7.25 20.32
N ASN A 362 -2.46 6.12 20.71
CA ASN A 362 -1.90 4.82 20.38
C ASN A 362 -2.10 4.50 18.89
N LYS A 363 -1.34 3.52 18.36
CA LYS A 363 -1.42 3.11 16.94
C LYS A 363 -2.79 2.57 16.52
N SER A 364 -3.63 2.20 17.48
CA SER A 364 -5.01 1.75 17.26
C SER A 364 -6.00 2.92 17.20
N GLY A 365 -5.53 4.17 17.27
CA GLY A 365 -6.35 5.38 17.19
C GLY A 365 -7.03 5.79 18.50
N PHE A 366 -6.75 5.13 19.63
CA PHE A 366 -7.31 5.51 20.92
C PHE A 366 -6.47 6.58 21.61
N VAL A 367 -7.16 7.54 22.19
CA VAL A 367 -6.57 8.64 22.96
C VAL A 367 -6.58 8.27 24.44
N GLU A 368 -5.40 8.08 25.02
CA GLU A 368 -5.21 7.80 26.45
C GLU A 368 -4.75 9.08 27.18
N ARG A 369 -5.24 9.31 28.39
CA ARG A 369 -4.73 10.43 29.21
C ARG A 369 -3.39 10.04 29.81
N THR A 370 -2.39 10.91 29.67
CA THR A 370 -1.08 10.76 30.33
C THR A 370 -1.12 11.25 31.77
#